data_AF-A0A9D6KYK0-F1
#
_entry.id   AF-A0A9D6KYK0-F1
#
_cell.length_a   1.000
_cell.length_b   1.000
_cell.length_c   1.000
_cell.angle_alpha   90.00
_cell.angle_beta   90.00
_cell.angle_gamma   90.00
#
_symmetry.space_group_name_H-M   'P 1'
#
loop_
_entity.id
_entity.type
_entity.pdbx_description
1 polymer ?
#
loop_
_entity_poly.entity_id
_entity_poly.type
_entity_poly.pdbx_seq_one_letter_code
_entity_poly.pdbx_strand_id
1 'polypeptide(L)'
;MNIVDHQLRANDCGVSAIKTVFNIFEKEISRDYILDNVFLDEKGSSMSDIKKFFDSQGCKSKFKFLDINVLSKDLTSLKALFPFILPVKRTNELHYVVVNGIKRNKLRIFDPSRVNAYYLSFAELKAIVHYSDSYWELADLKERMEALCAPELQRYNITLNGYLQREDYASVFNKLVYFSHIRDKFGFKDEEVEKAFLKDILYNNDISVPKQFRQLKNQNEKIKLSAPLALSIKSVPDENERPKNESPEESIYMRLLGEVGKNKRLWYIYLFTALFAASVAQCTVFVNQILIDHVLPSFQLNILTLFAIGFALFRIFNLLISQYKYFVSIHVGNILDNYFLTTFNDKLDRFSLRYTQTFRRGDLSERLSDSRTLKTFFLSIFSSILVDSFVSLYSLGLLFFINWELTLLIVAVMILYTLWFKLITPYLKSNEKKRFAMKANFISKMIEKIDGNQVIKCFRLESTFSHRIKKSIKELLDIQVKTKYIDLLNVGVVSIISTIAYTLIVVFLARNSIYSQSLSFGQLITFIMLSERVFSALSGILSQNLSLQENEVILRRYFDFNEAPKASMHEQGIKDFTIETLSVNKLNFGYNPSNFILKDIDFSIGRL
;
A
#
# COMPACT_ATOMS: atom_id res chain seq x y z
N MET A 1 1.35 2.72 16.49
CA MET A 1 1.86 3.22 15.19
C MET A 1 2.43 2.05 14.41
N ASN A 2 2.03 1.86 13.15
CA ASN A 2 2.63 0.80 12.32
C ASN A 2 4.02 1.25 11.88
N ILE A 3 5.07 0.53 12.30
CA ILE A 3 6.46 0.85 11.95
C ILE A 3 6.68 0.73 10.43
N VAL A 4 6.03 -0.22 9.77
CA VAL A 4 6.10 -0.40 8.31
C VAL A 4 5.16 0.58 7.62
N ASP A 5 5.72 1.41 6.75
CA ASP A 5 4.94 2.15 5.78
C ASP A 5 4.70 1.30 4.52
N HIS A 6 3.49 1.36 3.98
CA HIS A 6 3.06 0.51 2.88
C HIS A 6 3.10 1.23 1.54
N GLN A 7 3.45 0.45 0.53
CA GLN A 7 3.47 0.90 -0.84
C GLN A 7 2.06 1.24 -1.36
N LEU A 8 1.89 2.41 -1.99
CA LEU A 8 0.62 2.88 -2.57
C LEU A 8 0.60 2.82 -4.10
N ARG A 9 1.77 2.86 -4.75
CA ARG A 9 1.97 2.76 -6.20
C ARG A 9 2.81 1.51 -6.52
N ALA A 10 3.14 1.28 -7.80
CA ALA A 10 4.04 0.17 -8.15
C ALA A 10 5.52 0.52 -7.96
N ASN A 11 5.87 1.80 -8.03
CA ASN A 11 7.24 2.32 -8.11
C ASN A 11 7.75 3.03 -6.84
N ASP A 12 6.89 3.30 -5.86
CA ASP A 12 7.15 4.02 -4.60
C ASP A 12 7.67 3.13 -3.45
N CYS A 13 8.27 1.98 -3.75
CA CYS A 13 8.85 1.09 -2.75
C CYS A 13 9.98 1.77 -1.96
N GLY A 14 10.77 2.63 -2.60
CA GLY A 14 11.83 3.41 -1.95
C GLY A 14 11.30 4.52 -1.03
N VAL A 15 10.22 5.20 -1.43
CA VAL A 15 9.52 6.19 -0.58
C VAL A 15 9.02 5.53 0.70
N SER A 16 8.42 4.35 0.56
CA SER A 16 7.91 3.57 1.70
C SER A 16 9.05 3.07 2.59
N ALA A 17 10.19 2.69 2.01
CA ALA A 17 11.39 2.32 2.76
C ALA A 17 11.95 3.52 3.55
N ILE A 18 11.98 4.72 2.97
CA ILE A 18 12.37 5.96 3.65
C ILE A 18 11.47 6.20 4.86
N LYS A 19 10.14 6.25 4.65
CA LYS A 19 9.17 6.49 5.74
C LYS A 19 9.27 5.43 6.84
N THR A 20 9.48 4.16 6.48
CA THR A 20 9.72 3.07 7.44
C THR A 20 10.99 3.31 8.29
N VAL A 21 12.06 3.84 7.71
CA VAL A 21 13.28 4.20 8.46
C VAL A 21 13.03 5.36 9.42
N PHE A 22 12.28 6.39 9.00
CA PHE A 22 11.88 7.50 9.89
C PHE A 22 11.00 7.01 11.05
N ASN A 23 10.03 6.12 10.79
CA ASN A 23 9.22 5.47 11.82
C ASN A 23 10.08 4.64 12.80
N ILE A 24 11.15 4.00 12.32
CA ILE A 24 12.11 3.27 13.17
C ILE A 24 12.88 4.23 14.08
N PHE A 25 13.19 5.44 13.59
CA PHE A 25 13.81 6.51 14.39
C PHE A 25 12.80 7.30 15.22
N GLU A 26 11.53 6.89 15.26
CA GLU A 26 10.44 7.58 15.97
C GLU A 26 10.29 9.06 15.55
N LYS A 27 10.65 9.38 14.30
CA LYS A 27 10.46 10.70 13.69
C LYS A 27 9.34 10.64 12.66
N GLU A 28 8.41 11.59 12.73
CA GLU A 28 7.31 11.70 11.77
C GLU A 28 7.76 12.44 10.50
N ILE A 29 7.42 11.88 9.35
CA ILE A 29 7.65 12.50 8.04
C ILE A 29 6.47 12.20 7.11
N SER A 30 5.96 13.25 6.46
CA SER A 30 4.88 13.12 5.48
C SER A 30 5.38 12.38 4.24
N ARG A 31 4.50 11.55 3.65
CA ARG A 31 4.78 10.87 2.37
C ARG A 31 4.95 11.88 1.24
N ASP A 32 4.15 12.94 1.25
CA ASP A 32 4.15 13.97 0.21
C ASP A 32 5.49 14.72 0.19
N TYR A 33 6.00 15.05 1.37
CA TYR A 33 7.33 15.65 1.50
C TYR A 33 8.45 14.75 0.95
N ILE A 34 8.36 13.43 1.15
CA ILE A 34 9.32 12.49 0.55
C ILE A 34 9.17 12.48 -0.98
N LEU A 35 7.94 12.44 -1.50
CA LEU A 35 7.67 12.42 -2.95
C LEU A 35 8.17 13.69 -3.67
N ASP A 36 8.10 14.84 -3.00
CA ASP A 36 8.58 16.11 -3.56
C ASP A 36 10.11 16.20 -3.62
N ASN A 37 10.80 15.50 -2.72
CA ASN A 37 12.26 15.62 -2.56
C ASN A 37 13.04 14.39 -3.05
N VAL A 38 12.37 13.26 -3.33
CA VAL A 38 12.97 12.04 -3.87
C VAL A 38 12.55 11.87 -5.32
N PHE A 39 13.52 11.76 -6.22
CA PHE A 39 13.22 11.45 -7.61
C PHE A 39 12.61 10.05 -7.76
N LEU A 40 11.46 9.99 -8.43
CA LEU A 40 10.72 8.77 -8.71
C LEU A 40 10.44 8.70 -10.22
N ASP A 41 10.83 7.60 -10.88
CA ASP A 41 10.44 7.31 -12.26
C ASP A 41 9.46 6.11 -12.30
N GLU A 42 9.03 5.67 -13.50
CA GLU A 42 8.14 4.51 -13.66
C GLU A 42 8.69 3.18 -13.09
N LYS A 43 10.02 3.08 -12.92
CA LYS A 43 10.76 1.92 -12.38
C LYS A 43 11.06 2.08 -10.88
N GLY A 44 10.96 3.28 -10.33
CA GLY A 44 11.09 3.63 -8.92
C GLY A 44 12.21 4.61 -8.62
N SER A 45 12.57 4.74 -7.34
CA SER A 45 13.68 5.61 -6.91
C SER A 45 15.01 4.86 -6.94
N SER A 46 16.09 5.52 -7.37
CA SER A 46 17.43 4.93 -7.28
C SER A 46 17.96 4.96 -5.83
N MET A 47 18.87 4.04 -5.48
CA MET A 47 19.46 4.02 -4.14
C MET A 47 20.33 5.26 -3.87
N SER A 48 20.83 5.91 -4.92
CA SER A 48 21.53 7.19 -4.85
C SER A 48 20.61 8.35 -4.51
N ASP A 49 19.40 8.38 -5.06
CA ASP A 49 18.41 9.43 -4.75
C ASP A 49 17.91 9.28 -3.31
N ILE A 50 17.68 8.04 -2.86
CA ILE A 50 17.37 7.74 -1.45
C ILE A 50 18.50 8.23 -0.53
N LYS A 51 19.77 7.98 -0.89
CA LYS A 51 20.94 8.47 -0.14
C LYS A 51 20.95 10.00 -0.05
N LYS A 52 20.80 10.69 -1.20
CA LYS A 52 20.76 12.16 -1.27
C LYS A 52 19.67 12.74 -0.37
N PHE A 53 18.50 12.10 -0.30
CA PHE A 53 17.43 12.52 0.59
C PHE A 53 17.80 12.37 2.07
N PHE A 54 18.34 11.22 2.47
CA PHE A 54 18.80 11.05 3.86
C PHE A 54 19.90 12.06 4.23
N ASP A 55 20.84 12.31 3.32
CA ASP A 55 21.89 13.32 3.51
C ASP A 55 21.30 14.73 3.62
N SER A 56 20.27 15.07 2.83
CA SER A 56 19.59 16.38 2.90
C SER A 56 18.79 16.57 4.18
N GLN A 57 18.32 15.48 4.79
CA GLN A 57 17.71 15.49 6.12
C GLN A 57 18.74 15.41 7.27
N GLY A 58 20.04 15.52 6.96
CA GLY A 58 21.13 15.52 7.95
C GLY A 58 21.52 14.12 8.47
N CYS A 59 20.94 13.05 7.93
CA CYS A 59 21.29 11.69 8.34
C CYS A 59 22.67 11.30 7.78
N LYS A 60 23.48 10.59 8.58
CA LYS A 60 24.75 10.03 8.08
C LYS A 60 24.46 8.75 7.30
N SER A 61 24.29 8.86 5.99
CA SER A 61 24.02 7.72 5.11
C SER A 61 25.29 7.26 4.36
N LYS A 62 25.60 5.95 4.40
CA LYS A 62 26.77 5.37 3.73
C LYS A 62 26.41 4.09 2.99
N PHE A 63 26.88 3.98 1.76
CA PHE A 63 26.87 2.71 1.04
C PHE A 63 27.87 1.75 1.67
N LYS A 64 27.45 0.50 1.92
CA LYS A 64 28.33 -0.58 2.35
C LYS A 64 28.02 -1.84 1.57
N PHE A 65 29.07 -2.55 1.14
CA PHE A 65 28.93 -3.89 0.59
C PHE A 65 28.62 -4.87 1.71
N LEU A 66 27.61 -5.70 1.49
CA LEU A 66 27.13 -6.67 2.46
C LEU A 66 27.63 -8.07 2.05
N ASP A 67 28.76 -8.52 2.58
CA ASP A 67 29.22 -9.89 2.34
C ASP A 67 28.41 -10.89 3.17
N ILE A 68 27.35 -11.43 2.57
CA ILE A 68 26.43 -12.37 3.20
C ILE A 68 27.14 -13.65 3.67
N ASN A 69 28.28 -14.03 3.06
CA ASN A 69 29.01 -15.24 3.46
C ASN A 69 29.79 -15.01 4.77
N VAL A 70 30.37 -13.82 4.95
CA VAL A 70 31.10 -13.43 6.17
C VAL A 70 30.15 -13.11 7.33
N LEU A 71 28.98 -12.55 7.01
CA LEU A 71 27.95 -12.15 7.99
C LEU A 71 27.32 -13.31 8.77
N SER A 72 27.42 -14.53 8.27
CA SER A 72 27.00 -15.73 9.03
C SER A 72 27.85 -15.99 10.28
N LYS A 73 29.03 -15.35 10.39
CA LYS A 73 30.02 -15.61 11.45
C LYS A 73 30.23 -14.44 12.41
N ASP A 74 29.92 -13.19 12.03
CA ASP A 74 30.07 -12.01 12.89
C ASP A 74 28.81 -11.12 12.89
N LEU A 75 28.01 -11.25 13.96
CA LEU A 75 26.74 -10.53 14.15
C LEU A 75 26.95 -9.10 14.66
N THR A 76 28.14 -8.76 15.16
CA THR A 76 28.48 -7.48 15.77
C THR A 76 28.62 -6.39 14.71
N SER A 77 29.32 -6.73 13.63
CA SER A 77 29.49 -5.89 12.44
C SER A 77 28.16 -5.56 11.75
N LEU A 78 27.20 -6.49 11.76
CA LEU A 78 25.87 -6.28 11.18
C LEU A 78 25.01 -5.34 12.01
N LYS A 79 25.08 -5.44 13.35
CA LYS A 79 24.34 -4.53 14.25
C LYS A 79 24.73 -3.07 14.05
N ALA A 80 25.99 -2.82 13.73
CA ALA A 80 26.50 -1.48 13.45
C ALA A 80 25.94 -0.85 12.15
N LEU A 81 25.23 -1.63 11.32
CA LEU A 81 24.61 -1.17 10.07
C LEU A 81 23.14 -0.80 10.21
N PHE A 82 22.46 -1.20 11.30
CA PHE A 82 21.03 -0.95 11.45
C PHE A 82 20.69 0.53 11.71
N PRO A 83 19.54 1.01 11.19
CA PRO A 83 18.76 0.40 10.11
C PRO A 83 19.46 0.56 8.75
N PHE A 84 19.31 -0.44 7.87
CA PHE A 84 19.79 -0.33 6.48
C PHE A 84 18.73 -0.73 5.46
N ILE A 85 18.79 -0.10 4.30
CA ILE A 85 17.95 -0.40 3.13
C ILE A 85 18.71 -1.35 2.21
N LEU A 86 18.03 -2.40 1.75
CA LEU A 86 18.59 -3.42 0.88
C LEU A 86 17.73 -3.61 -0.37
N PRO A 87 18.32 -3.61 -1.58
CA PRO A 87 17.62 -3.96 -2.80
C PRO A 87 17.47 -5.49 -2.91
N VAL A 88 16.25 -5.96 -3.16
CA VAL A 88 15.90 -7.36 -3.34
C VAL A 88 15.27 -7.59 -4.71
N LYS A 89 15.53 -8.77 -5.29
CA LYS A 89 15.06 -9.15 -6.62
C LYS A 89 13.64 -9.70 -6.52
N ARG A 90 12.69 -9.04 -7.17
CA ARG A 90 11.30 -9.50 -7.24
C ARG A 90 10.84 -9.52 -8.69
N THR A 91 10.61 -10.72 -9.24
CA THR A 91 10.03 -11.12 -10.55
C THR A 91 10.41 -10.34 -11.84
N ASN A 92 10.58 -9.01 -11.83
CA ASN A 92 11.19 -8.18 -12.88
C ASN A 92 11.61 -6.75 -12.44
N GLU A 93 11.52 -6.39 -11.15
CA GLU A 93 11.75 -5.01 -10.66
C GLU A 93 12.63 -4.99 -9.40
N LEU A 94 13.32 -3.86 -9.18
CA LEU A 94 14.10 -3.59 -7.97
C LEU A 94 13.13 -3.22 -6.84
N HIS A 95 13.14 -4.00 -5.76
CA HIS A 95 12.31 -3.75 -4.59
C HIS A 95 13.19 -3.44 -3.38
N TYR A 96 12.84 -2.44 -2.57
CA TYR A 96 13.61 -2.10 -1.38
C TYR A 96 12.97 -2.68 -0.13
N VAL A 97 13.80 -3.26 0.74
CA VAL A 97 13.39 -3.71 2.08
C VAL A 97 14.26 -3.05 3.14
N VAL A 98 13.67 -2.74 4.28
CA VAL A 98 14.37 -2.18 5.43
C VAL A 98 14.70 -3.31 6.40
N VAL A 99 15.96 -3.45 6.77
CA VAL A 99 16.39 -4.44 7.76
C VAL A 99 16.74 -3.72 9.05
N ASN A 100 16.09 -4.13 10.14
CA ASN A 100 16.34 -3.56 11.46
C ASN A 100 16.12 -4.60 12.57
N GLY A 101 17.22 -5.14 13.09
CA GLY A 101 17.25 -6.07 14.21
C GLY A 101 17.51 -7.54 13.83
N ILE A 102 17.93 -8.31 14.82
CA ILE A 102 18.27 -9.75 14.70
C ILE A 102 17.63 -10.50 15.86
N LYS A 103 16.98 -11.63 15.57
CA LYS A 103 16.45 -12.54 16.60
C LYS A 103 16.77 -13.98 16.20
N ARG A 104 17.48 -14.72 17.07
CA ARG A 104 17.86 -16.14 16.87
C ARG A 104 18.48 -16.40 15.48
N ASN A 105 19.50 -15.61 15.10
CA ASN A 105 20.19 -15.71 13.81
C ASN A 105 19.33 -15.46 12.57
N LYS A 106 18.16 -14.82 12.74
CA LYS A 106 17.30 -14.36 11.66
C LYS A 106 17.19 -12.84 11.69
N LEU A 107 17.19 -12.23 10.51
CA LEU A 107 17.06 -10.80 10.32
C LEU A 107 15.61 -10.38 10.29
N ARG A 108 15.28 -9.33 11.03
CA ARG A 108 13.94 -8.72 11.00
C ARG A 108 13.86 -7.78 9.81
N ILE A 109 12.96 -8.10 8.89
CA ILE A 109 12.75 -7.40 7.63
C ILE A 109 11.40 -6.70 7.66
N PHE A 110 11.44 -5.41 7.35
CA PHE A 110 10.30 -4.54 7.13
C PHE A 110 10.19 -4.34 5.61
N ASP A 111 9.18 -4.97 5.02
CA ASP A 111 8.95 -4.98 3.58
C ASP A 111 7.70 -4.14 3.29
N PRO A 112 7.80 -3.05 2.50
CA PRO A 112 6.67 -2.20 2.14
C PRO A 112 5.46 -2.95 1.55
N SER A 113 5.70 -4.13 0.97
CA SER A 113 4.66 -4.97 0.36
C SER A 113 3.96 -5.93 1.33
N ARG A 114 4.37 -5.97 2.62
CA ARG A 114 3.78 -6.81 3.66
C ARG A 114 3.33 -5.98 4.85
N VAL A 115 2.24 -6.41 5.48
CA VAL A 115 1.66 -5.72 6.65
C VAL A 115 2.58 -5.81 7.87
N ASN A 116 3.14 -7.00 8.10
CA ASN A 116 3.97 -7.28 9.27
C ASN A 116 5.41 -7.52 8.88
N ALA A 117 6.32 -7.09 9.77
CA ALA A 117 7.71 -7.48 9.72
C ALA A 117 7.83 -9.01 9.81
N TYR A 118 8.76 -9.59 9.07
CA TYR A 118 9.04 -11.02 9.09
C TYR A 118 10.52 -11.29 9.31
N TYR A 119 10.85 -12.53 9.60
CA TYR A 119 12.21 -12.95 9.89
C TYR A 119 12.72 -13.83 8.76
N LEU A 120 13.86 -13.46 8.16
CA LEU A 120 14.57 -14.32 7.21
C LEU A 120 15.88 -14.82 7.81
N SER A 121 16.22 -16.07 7.51
CA SER A 121 17.58 -16.58 7.67
C SER A 121 18.54 -15.94 6.66
N PHE A 122 19.84 -16.00 6.95
CA PHE A 122 20.87 -15.52 6.00
C PHE A 122 20.84 -16.26 4.66
N ALA A 123 20.49 -17.55 4.66
CA ALA A 123 20.36 -18.36 3.44
C ALA A 123 19.16 -17.90 2.58
N GLU A 124 18.00 -17.66 3.20
CA GLU A 124 16.82 -17.13 2.51
C GLU A 124 17.07 -15.71 2.01
N LEU A 125 17.73 -14.86 2.80
CA LEU A 125 18.11 -13.51 2.36
C LEU A 125 18.98 -13.60 1.10
N LYS A 126 20.03 -14.43 1.12
CA LYS A 126 20.95 -14.62 -0.01
C LYS A 126 20.25 -14.98 -1.32
N ALA A 127 19.15 -15.73 -1.25
CA ALA A 127 18.36 -16.13 -2.41
C ALA A 127 17.56 -14.97 -3.03
N ILE A 128 17.25 -13.94 -2.25
CA ILE A 128 16.33 -12.85 -2.64
C ILE A 128 17.10 -11.53 -2.87
N VAL A 129 18.30 -11.34 -2.30
CA VAL A 129 19.06 -10.08 -2.50
C VAL A 129 19.41 -9.84 -3.96
N HIS A 130 19.26 -8.59 -4.41
CA HIS A 130 19.72 -8.17 -5.72
C HIS A 130 21.23 -7.89 -5.69
N TYR A 131 21.97 -8.58 -6.53
CA TYR A 131 23.38 -8.30 -6.81
C TYR A 131 23.40 -7.34 -8.00
N SER A 132 23.97 -6.16 -7.86
CA SER A 132 23.98 -5.21 -8.98
C SER A 132 24.91 -5.73 -10.09
N ASP A 133 24.34 -6.04 -11.24
CA ASP A 133 25.09 -6.20 -12.49
C ASP A 133 25.43 -4.81 -13.05
N SER A 134 26.15 -3.98 -12.28
CA SER A 134 26.62 -2.68 -12.76
C SER A 134 27.82 -2.91 -13.66
N TYR A 135 27.58 -2.97 -14.97
CA TYR A 135 28.63 -2.87 -15.97
C TYR A 135 29.24 -1.46 -15.88
N TRP A 136 30.48 -1.36 -15.39
CA TRP A 136 31.23 -0.10 -15.41
C TRP A 136 31.78 0.13 -16.82
N GLU A 137 31.53 1.30 -17.41
CA GLU A 137 32.20 1.71 -18.66
C GLU A 137 33.70 1.97 -18.40
N LEU A 138 34.56 1.54 -19.33
CA LEU A 138 36.02 1.54 -19.18
C LEU A 138 36.65 2.92 -18.90
N ALA A 139 35.99 4.00 -19.33
CA ALA A 139 36.56 5.34 -19.32
C ALA A 139 36.65 5.97 -17.91
N ASP A 140 35.91 5.45 -16.93
CA ASP A 140 35.76 6.06 -15.58
C ASP A 140 36.36 5.17 -14.46
N LEU A 141 37.08 4.11 -14.86
CA LEU A 141 37.51 3.01 -13.99
C LEU A 141 38.75 3.37 -13.16
N LYS A 142 39.63 4.21 -13.72
CA LYS A 142 40.89 4.62 -13.08
C LYS A 142 40.68 5.54 -11.88
N GLU A 143 39.95 6.64 -12.05
CA GLU A 143 39.72 7.63 -10.99
C GLU A 143 38.91 7.04 -9.82
N ARG A 144 37.92 6.19 -10.12
CA ARG A 144 37.08 5.57 -9.08
C ARG A 144 37.79 4.46 -8.33
N MET A 145 38.64 3.67 -8.99
CA MET A 145 39.46 2.66 -8.32
C MET A 145 40.60 3.30 -7.51
N GLU A 146 41.18 4.40 -8.01
CA GLU A 146 42.10 5.24 -7.24
C GLU A 146 41.40 5.79 -5.98
N ALA A 147 40.17 6.29 -6.07
CA ALA A 147 39.42 6.77 -4.90
C ALA A 147 39.09 5.66 -3.87
N LEU A 148 38.82 4.44 -4.33
CA LEU A 148 38.51 3.29 -3.45
C LEU A 148 39.77 2.70 -2.79
N CYS A 149 40.91 2.70 -3.48
CA CYS A 149 42.18 2.14 -3.00
C CYS A 149 43.07 3.17 -2.28
N ALA A 150 42.90 4.47 -2.56
CA ALA A 150 43.69 5.56 -1.99
C ALA A 150 43.77 5.56 -0.45
N PRO A 151 42.71 5.26 0.33
CA PRO A 151 42.79 5.31 1.79
C PRO A 151 43.77 4.29 2.38
N GLU A 152 43.82 3.08 1.83
CA GLU A 152 44.76 2.02 2.26
C GLU A 152 46.18 2.31 1.77
N LEU A 153 46.34 2.85 0.55
CA LEU A 153 47.66 3.10 -0.05
C LEU A 153 48.36 4.36 0.49
N GLN A 154 47.59 5.40 0.81
CA GLN A 154 48.09 6.61 1.48
C GLN A 154 48.59 6.28 2.89
N ARG A 155 47.94 5.34 3.59
CA ARG A 155 48.33 4.92 4.94
C ARG A 155 49.76 4.38 5.03
N TYR A 156 50.25 3.73 3.97
CA TYR A 156 51.61 3.16 3.92
C TYR A 156 52.57 3.89 2.97
N ASN A 157 52.15 5.05 2.43
CA ASN A 157 52.93 5.90 1.53
C ASN A 157 53.40 5.17 0.25
N ILE A 158 52.48 4.48 -0.44
CA ILE A 158 52.75 3.68 -1.64
C ILE A 158 52.09 4.34 -2.87
N THR A 159 52.87 4.70 -3.89
CA THR A 159 52.39 5.32 -5.14
C THR A 159 52.04 4.30 -6.22
N LEU A 160 50.80 4.31 -6.73
CA LEU A 160 50.27 3.31 -7.68
C LEU A 160 50.87 3.35 -9.09
N ASN A 161 51.57 4.44 -9.46
CA ASN A 161 51.98 4.73 -10.85
C ASN A 161 52.92 3.68 -11.49
N GLY A 162 53.67 2.91 -10.69
CA GLY A 162 54.54 1.84 -11.21
C GLY A 162 53.86 0.47 -11.38
N TYR A 163 52.67 0.26 -10.80
CA TYR A 163 52.05 -1.07 -10.64
C TYR A 163 51.04 -1.43 -11.72
N LEU A 164 50.42 -0.40 -12.32
CA LEU A 164 49.41 -0.54 -13.37
C LEU A 164 49.97 -0.98 -14.72
N GLN A 165 51.29 -0.98 -14.88
CA GLN A 165 51.94 -1.50 -16.09
C GLN A 165 52.01 -3.04 -16.11
N ARG A 166 51.73 -3.73 -14.99
CA ARG A 166 51.90 -5.20 -14.87
C ARG A 166 50.63 -6.01 -14.57
N GLU A 167 49.61 -5.45 -13.93
CA GLU A 167 48.34 -6.14 -13.62
C GLU A 167 47.09 -5.25 -13.81
N ASP A 168 45.93 -5.89 -14.02
CA ASP A 168 44.61 -5.23 -14.14
C ASP A 168 44.08 -4.74 -12.76
N TYR A 169 43.36 -3.61 -12.74
CA TYR A 169 42.83 -2.94 -11.53
C TYR A 169 41.99 -3.88 -10.65
N ALA A 170 41.27 -4.83 -11.26
CA ALA A 170 40.49 -5.84 -10.54
C ALA A 170 41.37 -6.80 -9.71
N SER A 171 42.58 -7.12 -10.19
CA SER A 171 43.55 -7.96 -9.45
C SER A 171 44.07 -7.25 -8.21
N VAL A 172 44.48 -5.98 -8.38
CA VAL A 172 45.00 -5.13 -7.30
C VAL A 172 43.95 -4.95 -6.20
N PHE A 173 42.69 -4.68 -6.56
CA PHE A 173 41.61 -4.55 -5.59
C PHE A 173 41.38 -5.84 -4.79
N ASN A 174 41.32 -6.99 -5.47
CA ASN A 174 41.12 -8.28 -4.79
C ASN A 174 42.27 -8.62 -3.82
N LYS A 175 43.51 -8.26 -4.19
CA LYS A 175 44.70 -8.40 -3.33
C LYS A 175 44.64 -7.49 -2.10
N LEU A 176 44.19 -6.23 -2.25
CA LEU A 176 44.01 -5.30 -1.13
C LEU A 176 42.89 -5.75 -0.17
N VAL A 177 41.77 -6.24 -0.69
CA VAL A 177 40.68 -6.80 0.13
C VAL A 177 41.18 -8.00 0.94
N TYR A 178 41.97 -8.87 0.32
CA TYR A 178 42.57 -10.02 1.01
C TYR A 178 43.56 -9.58 2.10
N PHE A 179 44.40 -8.58 1.81
CA PHE A 179 45.32 -7.98 2.78
C PHE A 179 44.58 -7.40 3.99
N SER A 180 43.54 -6.58 3.78
CA SER A 180 42.72 -6.01 4.86
C SER A 180 42.12 -7.12 5.73
N HIS A 181 41.66 -8.22 5.12
CA HIS A 181 41.13 -9.36 5.88
C HIS A 181 42.19 -10.04 6.76
N ILE A 182 43.41 -10.20 6.26
CA ILE A 182 44.51 -10.81 7.03
C ILE A 182 44.86 -9.90 8.21
N ARG A 183 45.02 -8.59 7.96
CA ARG A 183 45.32 -7.60 8.99
C ARG A 183 44.30 -7.64 10.11
N ASP A 184 43.01 -7.53 9.76
CA ASP A 184 41.96 -7.39 10.76
C ASP A 184 41.73 -8.67 11.57
N LYS A 185 42.07 -9.85 11.02
CA LYS A 185 41.79 -11.15 11.64
C LYS A 185 42.98 -11.76 12.38
N PHE A 186 44.18 -11.57 11.87
CA PHE A 186 45.39 -12.20 12.41
C PHE A 186 46.34 -11.19 13.07
N GLY A 187 46.26 -9.91 12.69
CA GLY A 187 47.18 -8.87 13.15
C GLY A 187 48.59 -9.07 12.59
N PHE A 188 49.35 -7.97 12.49
CA PHE A 188 50.78 -8.02 12.21
C PHE A 188 51.56 -7.62 13.45
N LYS A 189 52.79 -8.11 13.57
CA LYS A 189 53.63 -7.90 14.74
C LYS A 189 54.11 -6.45 14.87
N ASP A 190 54.47 -5.84 13.74
CA ASP A 190 54.95 -4.46 13.62
C ASP A 190 54.50 -3.85 12.28
N GLU A 191 54.39 -2.53 12.20
CA GLU A 191 53.93 -1.80 11.00
C GLU A 191 54.87 -1.97 9.80
N GLU A 192 56.16 -2.23 10.03
CA GLU A 192 57.11 -2.55 8.97
C GLU A 192 56.85 -3.92 8.33
N VAL A 193 56.47 -4.93 9.12
CA VAL A 193 56.14 -6.28 8.62
C VAL A 193 54.83 -6.24 7.85
N GLU A 194 53.87 -5.45 8.32
CA GLU A 194 52.60 -5.20 7.63
C GLU A 194 52.83 -4.54 6.26
N LYS A 195 53.71 -3.53 6.20
CA LYS A 195 54.09 -2.86 4.95
C LYS A 195 54.88 -3.78 4.01
N ALA A 196 55.76 -4.63 4.53
CA ALA A 196 56.51 -5.61 3.75
C ALA A 196 55.57 -6.67 3.14
N PHE A 197 54.60 -7.16 3.91
CA PHE A 197 53.63 -8.14 3.43
C PHE A 197 52.67 -7.56 2.38
N LEU A 198 52.24 -6.30 2.56
CA LEU A 198 51.46 -5.58 1.55
C LEU A 198 52.25 -5.45 0.24
N LYS A 199 53.54 -5.13 0.32
CA LYS A 199 54.43 -5.09 -0.84
C LYS A 199 54.53 -6.48 -1.48
N ASP A 200 54.78 -7.54 -0.72
CA ASP A 200 54.90 -8.89 -1.27
C ASP A 200 53.62 -9.36 -1.98
N ILE A 201 52.45 -9.09 -1.41
CA ILE A 201 51.15 -9.40 -2.06
C ILE A 201 50.98 -8.64 -3.39
N LEU A 202 51.45 -7.40 -3.46
CA LEU A 202 51.31 -6.56 -4.64
C LEU A 202 52.39 -6.82 -5.70
N TYR A 203 53.61 -7.19 -5.30
CA TYR A 203 54.77 -7.36 -6.18
C TYR A 203 55.01 -8.80 -6.64
N ASN A 204 54.57 -9.80 -5.88
CA ASN A 204 54.83 -11.20 -6.19
C ASN A 204 53.64 -11.85 -6.89
N ASN A 205 53.81 -12.21 -8.17
CA ASN A 205 52.73 -12.70 -9.03
C ASN A 205 52.24 -14.11 -8.68
N ASP A 206 53.01 -14.87 -7.89
CA ASP A 206 52.68 -16.25 -7.52
C ASP A 206 51.65 -16.34 -6.37
N ILE A 207 51.29 -15.21 -5.75
CA ILE A 207 50.34 -15.20 -4.64
C ILE A 207 48.91 -15.18 -5.17
N SER A 208 48.34 -16.37 -5.35
CA SER A 208 46.95 -16.50 -5.79
C SER A 208 45.96 -16.13 -4.68
N VAL A 209 45.12 -15.11 -4.94
CA VAL A 209 44.03 -14.72 -4.01
C VAL A 209 42.97 -15.85 -3.98
N PRO A 210 42.58 -16.37 -2.79
CA PRO A 210 41.56 -17.41 -2.69
C PRO A 210 40.24 -16.98 -3.34
N LYS A 211 39.52 -17.92 -3.96
CA LYS A 211 38.30 -17.61 -4.76
C LYS A 211 37.25 -16.80 -4.00
N GLN A 212 37.18 -16.95 -2.67
CA GLN A 212 36.24 -16.23 -1.80
C GLN A 212 36.55 -14.73 -1.64
N PHE A 213 37.78 -14.29 -1.94
CA PHE A 213 38.20 -12.87 -1.87
C PHE A 213 38.29 -12.21 -3.25
N ARG A 214 37.96 -12.94 -4.33
CA ARG A 214 37.88 -12.38 -5.68
C ARG A 214 36.51 -11.70 -5.88
N GLN A 215 36.40 -10.47 -5.42
CA GLN A 215 35.16 -9.68 -5.48
C GLN A 215 34.88 -9.10 -6.88
N LEU A 216 35.93 -8.91 -7.70
CA LEU A 216 35.84 -8.43 -9.09
C LEU A 216 36.36 -9.50 -10.06
N LYS A 217 35.60 -9.77 -11.13
CA LYS A 217 36.04 -10.58 -12.28
C LYS A 217 35.92 -9.75 -13.55
N ASN A 218 36.98 -9.76 -14.37
CA ASN A 218 36.97 -9.14 -15.69
C ASN A 218 36.37 -10.13 -16.70
N GLN A 219 35.29 -9.76 -17.37
CA GLN A 219 34.69 -10.50 -18.48
C GLN A 219 34.35 -9.50 -19.58
N ASN A 220 35.01 -9.60 -20.73
CA ASN A 220 34.79 -8.74 -21.91
C ASN A 220 34.69 -7.26 -21.54
N GLU A 221 35.78 -6.69 -21.00
CA GLU A 221 35.88 -5.24 -20.75
C GLU A 221 34.91 -4.70 -19.67
N LYS A 222 34.35 -5.59 -18.84
CA LYS A 222 33.35 -5.23 -17.83
C LYS A 222 33.61 -5.93 -16.50
N ILE A 223 33.47 -5.19 -15.40
CA ILE A 223 33.67 -5.67 -14.02
C ILE A 223 32.33 -6.11 -13.41
N LYS A 224 32.24 -7.36 -12.94
CA LYS A 224 31.06 -7.89 -12.22
C LYS A 224 31.25 -7.84 -10.71
N LEU A 225 30.37 -7.11 -10.01
CA LEU A 225 30.33 -6.99 -8.55
C LEU A 225 29.61 -8.18 -7.90
N SER A 226 30.27 -8.89 -6.98
CA SER A 226 29.74 -10.12 -6.36
C SER A 226 29.11 -9.93 -4.97
N ALA A 227 28.96 -8.69 -4.49
CA ALA A 227 28.37 -8.38 -3.18
C ALA A 227 27.22 -7.37 -3.30
N PRO A 228 26.10 -7.58 -2.59
CA PRO A 228 24.98 -6.65 -2.62
C PRO A 228 25.31 -5.35 -1.88
N LEU A 229 24.88 -4.24 -2.47
CA LEU A 229 25.04 -2.90 -1.90
C LEU A 229 23.90 -2.64 -0.91
N ALA A 230 24.24 -2.28 0.33
CA ALA A 230 23.29 -1.84 1.35
C ALA A 230 23.50 -0.36 1.65
N LEU A 231 22.41 0.37 1.92
CA LEU A 231 22.45 1.74 2.39
C LEU A 231 22.24 1.76 3.90
N SER A 232 23.31 1.94 4.68
CA SER A 232 23.23 2.09 6.13
C SER A 232 22.94 3.54 6.48
N ILE A 233 21.94 3.78 7.33
CA ILE A 233 21.51 5.11 7.73
C ILE A 233 21.74 5.24 9.24
N LYS A 234 22.50 6.25 9.65
CA LYS A 234 22.76 6.56 11.06
C LYS A 234 22.22 7.95 11.42
N SER A 235 21.65 8.01 12.63
CA SER A 235 21.10 9.16 13.37
C SER A 235 20.73 10.41 12.56
N VAL A 236 19.46 10.78 12.63
CA VAL A 236 18.98 12.12 12.28
C VAL A 236 19.41 13.09 13.39
N PRO A 237 20.14 14.19 13.13
CA PRO A 237 20.44 15.19 14.14
C PRO A 237 19.15 15.67 14.80
N ASP A 238 19.18 15.87 16.12
CA ASP A 238 18.14 16.61 16.82
C ASP A 238 18.49 18.08 16.71
N GLU A 239 17.91 18.77 15.73
CA GLU A 239 17.87 20.23 15.75
C GLU A 239 16.59 20.75 15.08
N ASN A 240 15.77 21.36 15.95
CA ASN A 240 14.83 22.45 15.77
C ASN A 240 13.78 22.38 14.64
N GLU A 241 12.53 22.26 15.09
CA GLU A 241 11.28 22.74 14.45
C GLU A 241 11.29 22.80 12.92
N ARG A 242 10.84 21.72 12.28
CA ARG A 242 10.31 21.75 10.91
C ARG A 242 8.87 21.28 10.93
N PRO A 243 8.01 21.85 10.08
CA PRO A 243 6.63 22.15 10.44
C PRO A 243 5.83 20.87 10.71
N LYS A 244 5.24 20.81 11.91
CA LYS A 244 4.06 20.01 12.18
C LYS A 244 2.96 20.43 11.20
N ASN A 245 2.86 19.72 10.09
CA ASN A 245 1.68 19.71 9.24
C ASN A 245 1.25 18.27 8.99
N GLU A 246 1.13 17.48 10.05
CA GLU A 246 0.10 16.45 10.07
C GLU A 246 -1.01 17.01 10.97
N SER A 247 -2.05 17.54 10.33
CA SER A 247 -3.38 17.50 10.93
C SER A 247 -3.61 16.06 11.39
N PRO A 248 -4.16 15.83 12.61
CA PRO A 248 -4.34 14.47 13.15
C PRO A 248 -4.95 13.60 12.06
N GLU A 249 -4.37 12.41 11.79
CA GLU A 249 -4.78 11.49 10.71
C GLU A 249 -6.31 11.38 10.69
N GLU A 250 -6.94 12.27 9.93
CA GLU A 250 -8.38 12.33 9.86
C GLU A 250 -8.75 11.03 9.15
N SER A 251 -9.66 10.28 9.75
CA SER A 251 -10.18 9.05 9.16
C SER A 251 -10.43 9.32 7.68
N ILE A 252 -9.79 8.53 6.80
CA ILE A 252 -9.85 8.70 5.34
C ILE A 252 -11.32 8.80 4.88
N TYR A 253 -12.21 8.10 5.60
CA TYR A 253 -13.66 8.12 5.40
C TYR A 253 -14.32 9.46 5.79
N MET A 254 -13.87 10.12 6.86
CA MET A 254 -14.36 11.45 7.26
C MET A 254 -13.90 12.52 6.29
N ARG A 255 -12.64 12.46 5.86
CA ARG A 255 -12.07 13.34 4.85
C ARG A 255 -12.87 13.29 3.54
N LEU A 256 -13.22 12.07 3.14
CA LEU A 256 -14.05 11.79 1.98
C LEU A 256 -15.47 12.37 2.13
N LEU A 257 -16.10 12.19 3.28
CA LEU A 257 -17.40 12.78 3.60
C LEU A 257 -17.37 14.32 3.52
N GLY A 258 -16.25 14.92 3.95
CA GLY A 258 -15.98 16.35 3.86
C GLY A 258 -15.92 16.87 2.43
N GLU A 259 -15.23 16.16 1.51
CA GLU A 259 -15.11 16.55 0.10
C GLU A 259 -16.45 16.57 -0.65
N VAL A 260 -17.29 15.56 -0.41
CA VAL A 260 -18.64 15.49 -1.00
C VAL A 260 -19.58 16.57 -0.42
N GLY A 261 -19.19 17.20 0.68
CA GLY A 261 -19.90 18.29 1.36
C GLY A 261 -20.12 19.57 0.55
N LYS A 262 -19.64 19.69 -0.69
CA LYS A 262 -20.06 20.78 -1.58
C LYS A 262 -21.52 20.63 -2.06
N ASN A 263 -22.08 19.42 -2.07
CA ASN A 263 -23.48 19.11 -2.43
C ASN A 263 -24.31 18.62 -1.22
N LYS A 264 -24.13 19.23 -0.04
CA LYS A 264 -24.77 18.85 1.25
C LYS A 264 -26.27 18.57 1.15
N ARG A 265 -27.03 19.40 0.41
CA ARG A 265 -28.50 19.31 0.35
C ARG A 265 -28.99 17.95 -0.15
N LEU A 266 -28.41 17.43 -1.23
CA LEU A 266 -28.82 16.16 -1.82
C LEU A 266 -28.42 14.96 -0.96
N TRP A 267 -27.29 15.04 -0.28
CA TRP A 267 -26.85 13.99 0.64
C TRP A 267 -27.76 13.90 1.87
N TYR A 268 -28.17 15.03 2.44
CA TYR A 268 -29.16 15.05 3.52
C TYR A 268 -30.51 14.47 3.07
N ILE A 269 -30.97 14.79 1.86
CA ILE A 269 -32.20 14.21 1.29
C ILE A 269 -32.07 12.70 1.17
N TYR A 270 -30.92 12.19 0.70
CA TYR A 270 -30.67 10.77 0.58
C TYR A 270 -30.69 10.05 1.91
N LEU A 271 -29.94 10.54 2.90
CA LEU A 271 -29.90 9.96 4.24
C LEU A 271 -31.27 9.98 4.91
N PHE A 272 -31.97 11.11 4.84
CA PHE A 272 -33.32 11.23 5.37
C PHE A 272 -34.26 10.21 4.72
N THR A 273 -34.24 10.10 3.39
CA THR A 273 -35.08 9.14 2.66
C THR A 273 -34.73 7.69 3.01
N ALA A 274 -33.44 7.37 3.18
CA ALA A 274 -32.99 6.04 3.56
C ALA A 274 -33.44 5.66 4.99
N LEU A 275 -33.26 6.55 5.96
CA LEU A 275 -33.69 6.36 7.34
C LEU A 275 -35.22 6.32 7.47
N PHE A 276 -35.93 7.16 6.73
CA PHE A 276 -37.38 7.17 6.70
C PHE A 276 -37.93 5.86 6.13
N ALA A 277 -37.37 5.39 5.01
CA ALA A 277 -37.72 4.08 4.44
C ALA A 277 -37.47 2.93 5.43
N ALA A 278 -36.33 2.96 6.14
CA ALA A 278 -36.01 1.96 7.16
C ALA A 278 -37.02 1.98 8.32
N SER A 279 -37.41 3.18 8.78
CA SER A 279 -38.39 3.36 9.85
C SER A 279 -39.78 2.84 9.46
N VAL A 280 -40.26 3.16 8.25
CA VAL A 280 -41.54 2.66 7.75
C VAL A 280 -41.51 1.14 7.59
N ALA A 281 -40.42 0.58 7.06
CA ALA A 281 -40.23 -0.87 7.00
C ALA A 281 -40.27 -1.51 8.39
N GLN A 282 -39.77 -0.80 9.41
CA GLN A 282 -39.73 -1.26 10.78
C GLN A 282 -41.13 -1.43 11.40
N CYS A 283 -42.05 -0.48 11.12
CA CYS A 283 -43.44 -0.52 11.58
C CYS A 283 -44.19 -1.81 11.16
N THR A 284 -43.79 -2.45 10.07
CA THR A 284 -44.40 -3.70 9.57
C THR A 284 -44.47 -4.80 10.64
N VAL A 285 -43.46 -4.89 11.52
CA VAL A 285 -43.42 -5.94 12.55
C VAL A 285 -44.56 -5.77 13.57
N PHE A 286 -44.86 -4.54 13.98
CA PHE A 286 -45.96 -4.27 14.89
C PHE A 286 -47.34 -4.46 14.24
N VAL A 287 -47.45 -4.21 12.93
CA VAL A 287 -48.69 -4.51 12.20
C VAL A 287 -48.99 -6.00 12.23
N ASN A 288 -47.96 -6.85 12.12
CA ASN A 288 -48.12 -8.30 12.29
C ASN A 288 -48.49 -8.67 13.73
N GLN A 289 -47.94 -7.98 14.74
CA GLN A 289 -48.35 -8.19 16.13
C GLN A 289 -49.84 -7.93 16.34
N ILE A 290 -50.34 -6.80 15.83
CA ILE A 290 -51.76 -6.41 15.95
C ILE A 290 -52.66 -7.43 15.27
N LEU A 291 -52.26 -7.96 14.12
CA LEU A 291 -52.99 -9.03 13.44
C LEU A 291 -53.17 -10.24 14.37
N ILE A 292 -52.08 -10.66 15.01
CA ILE A 292 -52.03 -11.88 15.83
C ILE A 292 -52.77 -11.70 17.16
N ASP A 293 -52.55 -10.58 17.86
CA ASP A 293 -53.04 -10.39 19.23
C ASP A 293 -54.47 -9.81 19.29
N HIS A 294 -54.90 -9.05 18.27
CA HIS A 294 -56.18 -8.32 18.32
C HIS A 294 -57.15 -8.71 17.20
N VAL A 295 -56.67 -8.91 15.96
CA VAL A 295 -57.55 -9.14 14.82
C VAL A 295 -57.97 -10.61 14.72
N LEU A 296 -57.02 -11.55 14.74
CA LEU A 296 -57.31 -12.99 14.65
C LEU A 296 -58.21 -13.49 15.82
N PRO A 297 -57.96 -13.12 17.09
CA PRO A 297 -58.78 -13.57 18.21
C PRO A 297 -60.18 -12.97 18.24
N SER A 298 -60.44 -11.89 17.48
CA SER A 298 -61.77 -11.29 17.40
C SER A 298 -62.78 -12.18 16.68
N PHE A 299 -62.32 -13.11 15.83
CA PHE A 299 -63.13 -13.96 14.94
C PHE A 299 -64.16 -13.18 14.08
N GLN A 300 -64.00 -11.87 13.93
CA GLN A 300 -64.89 -11.01 13.15
C GLN A 300 -64.32 -10.76 11.76
N LEU A 301 -64.98 -11.32 10.74
CA LEU A 301 -64.55 -11.18 9.34
C LEU A 301 -64.50 -9.71 8.90
N ASN A 302 -65.39 -8.85 9.40
CA ASN A 302 -65.39 -7.41 9.06
C ASN A 302 -64.14 -6.68 9.58
N ILE A 303 -63.67 -7.01 10.79
CA ILE A 303 -62.42 -6.44 11.33
C ILE A 303 -61.23 -6.96 10.52
N LEU A 304 -61.25 -8.26 10.17
CA LEU A 304 -60.20 -8.87 9.36
C LEU A 304 -60.11 -8.25 7.96
N THR A 305 -61.24 -8.04 7.27
CA THR A 305 -61.25 -7.40 5.95
C THR A 305 -60.80 -5.95 6.01
N LEU A 306 -61.25 -5.18 7.00
CA LEU A 306 -60.79 -3.81 7.22
C LEU A 306 -59.27 -3.75 7.47
N PHE A 307 -58.76 -4.65 8.33
CA PHE A 307 -57.34 -4.79 8.58
C PHE A 307 -56.57 -5.16 7.31
N ALA A 308 -57.07 -6.11 6.52
CA ALA A 308 -56.43 -6.55 5.28
C ALA A 308 -56.31 -5.41 4.26
N ILE A 309 -57.35 -4.58 4.11
CA ILE A 309 -57.32 -3.38 3.25
C ILE A 309 -56.29 -2.38 3.78
N GLY A 310 -56.30 -2.09 5.08
CA GLY A 310 -55.33 -1.19 5.71
C GLY A 310 -53.88 -1.68 5.56
N PHE A 311 -53.65 -2.98 5.75
CA PHE A 311 -52.34 -3.60 5.59
C PHE A 311 -51.88 -3.56 4.13
N ALA A 312 -52.78 -3.81 3.16
CA ALA A 312 -52.47 -3.69 1.74
C ALA A 312 -52.05 -2.25 1.38
N LEU A 313 -52.80 -1.24 1.85
CA LEU A 313 -52.46 0.17 1.66
C LEU A 313 -51.10 0.52 2.28
N PHE A 314 -50.85 0.04 3.51
CA PHE A 314 -49.55 0.22 4.17
C PHE A 314 -48.40 -0.43 3.39
N ARG A 315 -48.60 -1.63 2.83
CA ARG A 315 -47.60 -2.31 2.00
C ARG A 315 -47.32 -1.57 0.71
N ILE A 316 -48.35 -1.02 0.05
CA ILE A 316 -48.20 -0.16 -1.13
C ILE A 316 -47.42 1.11 -0.76
N PHE A 317 -47.75 1.76 0.35
CA PHE A 317 -47.05 2.94 0.84
C PHE A 317 -45.55 2.66 1.10
N ASN A 318 -45.24 1.55 1.80
CA ASN A 318 -43.85 1.13 2.03
C ASN A 318 -43.11 0.85 0.71
N LEU A 319 -43.77 0.23 -0.27
CA LEU A 319 -43.22 0.02 -1.60
C LEU A 319 -42.89 1.36 -2.28
N LEU A 320 -43.82 2.32 -2.28
CA LEU A 320 -43.61 3.65 -2.88
C LEU A 320 -42.43 4.39 -2.25
N ILE A 321 -42.29 4.35 -0.92
CA ILE A 321 -41.15 4.96 -0.23
C ILE A 321 -39.83 4.27 -0.62
N SER A 322 -39.82 2.94 -0.70
CA SER A 322 -38.64 2.19 -1.12
C SER A 322 -38.22 2.54 -2.55
N GLN A 323 -39.19 2.69 -3.46
CA GLN A 323 -38.95 3.15 -4.84
C GLN A 323 -38.43 4.59 -4.86
N TYR A 324 -39.00 5.48 -4.05
CA TYR A 324 -38.53 6.85 -3.94
C TYR A 324 -37.08 6.93 -3.41
N LYS A 325 -36.71 6.11 -2.42
CA LYS A 325 -35.32 5.97 -1.96
C LYS A 325 -34.39 5.57 -3.12
N TYR A 326 -34.80 4.61 -3.95
CA TYR A 326 -34.01 4.18 -5.10
C TYR A 326 -33.87 5.29 -6.15
N PHE A 327 -34.95 6.02 -6.44
CA PHE A 327 -34.95 7.19 -7.30
C PHE A 327 -33.95 8.25 -6.82
N VAL A 328 -33.97 8.61 -5.53
CA VAL A 328 -33.02 9.57 -4.95
C VAL A 328 -31.59 9.03 -5.06
N SER A 329 -31.37 7.74 -4.81
CA SER A 329 -30.07 7.09 -4.91
C SER A 329 -29.45 7.20 -6.31
N ILE A 330 -30.25 7.08 -7.38
CA ILE A 330 -29.78 7.23 -8.76
C ILE A 330 -29.24 8.64 -9.00
N HIS A 331 -30.00 9.66 -8.61
CA HIS A 331 -29.65 11.06 -8.84
C HIS A 331 -28.39 11.46 -8.07
N VAL A 332 -28.33 11.10 -6.78
CA VAL A 332 -27.14 11.34 -5.95
C VAL A 332 -25.95 10.60 -6.54
N GLY A 333 -26.17 9.38 -7.03
CA GLY A 333 -25.18 8.61 -7.74
C GLY A 333 -24.57 9.34 -8.93
N ASN A 334 -25.38 9.85 -9.84
CA ASN A 334 -24.88 10.55 -11.03
C ASN A 334 -24.11 11.82 -10.68
N ILE A 335 -24.52 12.53 -9.61
CA ILE A 335 -23.81 13.71 -9.12
C ILE A 335 -22.43 13.33 -8.55
N LEU A 336 -22.34 12.23 -7.82
CA LEU A 336 -21.07 11.71 -7.32
C LEU A 336 -20.14 11.28 -8.46
N ASP A 337 -20.65 10.58 -9.47
CA ASP A 337 -19.85 10.23 -10.66
C ASP A 337 -19.28 11.48 -11.33
N ASN A 338 -20.13 12.49 -11.57
CA ASN A 338 -19.69 13.74 -12.15
C ASN A 338 -18.61 14.41 -11.29
N TYR A 339 -18.80 14.48 -9.98
CA TYR A 339 -17.83 15.06 -9.06
C TYR A 339 -16.46 14.35 -9.11
N PHE A 340 -16.43 13.02 -8.97
CA PHE A 340 -15.16 12.28 -8.95
C PHE A 340 -14.46 12.30 -10.31
N LEU A 341 -15.21 12.18 -11.41
CA LEU A 341 -14.63 12.20 -12.75
C LEU A 341 -14.10 13.58 -13.15
N THR A 342 -14.84 14.65 -12.85
CA THR A 342 -14.36 16.02 -13.09
C THR A 342 -13.16 16.34 -12.20
N THR A 343 -13.18 15.95 -10.93
CA THR A 343 -12.04 16.15 -10.02
C THR A 343 -10.80 15.41 -10.52
N PHE A 344 -10.94 14.17 -10.98
CA PHE A 344 -9.86 13.41 -11.59
C PHE A 344 -9.27 14.13 -12.81
N ASN A 345 -10.14 14.60 -13.73
CA ASN A 345 -9.72 15.34 -14.91
C ASN A 345 -8.98 16.64 -14.56
N ASP A 346 -9.59 17.49 -13.74
CA ASP A 346 -9.02 18.77 -13.32
C ASP A 346 -7.66 18.62 -12.62
N LYS A 347 -7.45 17.50 -11.93
CA LYS A 347 -6.18 17.18 -11.28
C LYS A 347 -5.13 16.75 -12.30
N LEU A 348 -5.50 15.85 -13.21
CA LEU A 348 -4.62 15.42 -14.29
C LEU A 348 -4.13 16.61 -15.13
N ASP A 349 -5.01 17.56 -15.44
CA ASP A 349 -4.69 18.77 -16.21
C ASP A 349 -3.74 19.73 -15.47
N ARG A 350 -3.74 19.71 -14.13
CA ARG A 350 -2.91 20.59 -13.28
C ARG A 350 -1.57 19.97 -12.89
N PHE A 351 -1.37 18.68 -13.13
CA PHE A 351 -0.11 18.03 -12.77
C PHE A 351 1.03 18.44 -13.70
N SER A 352 2.23 18.55 -13.14
CA SER A 352 3.42 18.75 -13.97
C SER A 352 3.63 17.51 -14.85
N LEU A 353 4.15 17.72 -16.06
CA LEU A 353 4.45 16.62 -16.98
C LEU A 353 5.39 15.59 -16.33
N ARG A 354 6.36 16.05 -15.53
CA ARG A 354 7.27 15.21 -14.74
C ARG A 354 6.51 14.27 -13.79
N TYR A 355 5.51 14.78 -13.09
CA TYR A 355 4.70 13.98 -12.17
C TYR A 355 3.85 12.95 -12.92
N THR A 356 3.20 13.36 -14.02
CA THR A 356 2.38 12.46 -14.85
C THR A 356 3.21 11.31 -15.45
N GLN A 357 4.46 11.58 -15.83
CA GLN A 357 5.40 10.57 -16.34
C GLN A 357 5.88 9.56 -15.28
N THR A 358 5.61 9.78 -13.99
CA THR A 358 5.92 8.78 -12.96
C THR A 358 4.92 7.61 -12.94
N PHE A 359 3.74 7.79 -13.53
CA PHE A 359 2.70 6.77 -13.54
C PHE A 359 2.79 5.90 -14.79
N ARG A 360 2.68 4.58 -14.60
CA ARG A 360 2.41 3.68 -15.73
C ARG A 360 1.01 3.96 -16.27
N ARG A 361 0.84 3.83 -17.58
CA ARG A 361 -0.48 3.97 -18.25
C ARG A 361 -1.57 3.12 -17.59
N GLY A 362 -1.22 1.87 -17.22
CA GLY A 362 -2.15 0.98 -16.52
C GLY A 362 -2.54 1.45 -15.11
N ASP A 363 -1.64 2.14 -14.40
CA ASP A 363 -1.93 2.70 -13.07
C ASP A 363 -2.88 3.91 -13.18
N LEU A 364 -2.69 4.79 -14.16
CA LEU A 364 -3.62 5.90 -14.43
C LEU A 364 -5.02 5.41 -14.84
N SER A 365 -5.09 4.38 -15.70
CA SER A 365 -6.37 3.77 -16.08
C SER A 365 -7.10 3.15 -14.89
N GLU A 366 -6.35 2.50 -13.98
CA GLU A 366 -6.92 1.96 -12.76
C GLU A 366 -7.38 3.07 -11.80
N ARG A 367 -6.66 4.19 -11.68
CA ARG A 367 -7.09 5.35 -10.89
C ARG A 367 -8.35 6.04 -11.44
N LEU A 368 -8.52 6.05 -12.76
CA LEU A 368 -9.78 6.49 -13.39
C LEU A 368 -10.93 5.51 -13.05
N SER A 369 -10.67 4.21 -13.10
CA SER A 369 -11.64 3.19 -12.68
C SER A 369 -12.00 3.32 -11.20
N ASP A 370 -11.01 3.53 -10.34
CA ASP A 370 -11.15 3.75 -8.90
C ASP A 370 -12.10 4.93 -8.63
N SER A 371 -11.94 6.03 -9.37
CA SER A 371 -12.80 7.22 -9.28
C SER A 371 -14.27 6.92 -9.57
N ARG A 372 -14.56 5.99 -10.50
CA ARG A 372 -15.94 5.52 -10.76
C ARG A 372 -16.47 4.62 -9.63
N THR A 373 -15.60 3.79 -9.05
CA THR A 373 -15.98 2.90 -7.94
C THR A 373 -16.28 3.65 -6.65
N LEU A 374 -15.71 4.85 -6.45
CA LEU A 374 -15.97 5.69 -5.28
C LEU A 374 -17.44 6.03 -5.06
N LYS A 375 -18.23 6.28 -6.12
CA LYS A 375 -19.69 6.45 -6.00
C LYS A 375 -20.34 5.24 -5.34
N THR A 376 -20.04 4.05 -5.83
CA THR A 376 -20.64 2.81 -5.34
C THR A 376 -20.27 2.58 -3.88
N PHE A 377 -19.01 2.86 -3.52
CA PHE A 377 -18.59 2.89 -2.13
C PHE A 377 -19.43 3.86 -1.31
N PHE A 378 -19.55 5.11 -1.77
CA PHE A 378 -20.30 6.15 -1.07
C PHE A 378 -21.76 5.80 -0.83
N LEU A 379 -22.47 5.34 -1.86
CA LEU A 379 -23.89 5.01 -1.75
C LEU A 379 -24.11 3.72 -0.98
N SER A 380 -23.39 2.65 -1.34
CA SER A 380 -23.65 1.32 -0.79
C SER A 380 -23.17 1.22 0.66
N ILE A 381 -21.92 1.60 0.94
CA ILE A 381 -21.33 1.35 2.26
C ILE A 381 -21.81 2.36 3.30
N PHE A 382 -21.84 3.66 3.00
CA PHE A 382 -22.35 4.61 4.00
C PHE A 382 -23.84 4.44 4.23
N SER A 383 -24.65 4.20 3.20
CA SER A 383 -26.08 4.00 3.42
C SER A 383 -26.34 2.69 4.14
N SER A 384 -25.71 1.58 3.76
CA SER A 384 -25.94 0.29 4.43
C SER A 384 -25.46 0.36 5.88
N ILE A 385 -24.23 0.78 6.15
CA ILE A 385 -23.73 0.83 7.53
C ILE A 385 -24.59 1.73 8.40
N LEU A 386 -24.98 2.91 7.91
CA LEU A 386 -25.80 3.85 8.68
C LEU A 386 -27.21 3.30 8.91
N VAL A 387 -27.87 2.79 7.87
CA VAL A 387 -29.21 2.20 7.97
C VAL A 387 -29.21 0.95 8.84
N ASP A 388 -28.26 0.04 8.64
CA ASP A 388 -28.14 -1.20 9.41
C ASP A 388 -27.83 -0.90 10.88
N SER A 389 -26.96 0.08 11.16
CA SER A 389 -26.71 0.54 12.53
C SER A 389 -27.96 1.13 13.17
N PHE A 390 -28.72 1.95 12.43
CA PHE A 390 -29.98 2.52 12.90
C PHE A 390 -31.03 1.44 13.18
N VAL A 391 -31.24 0.51 12.24
CA VAL A 391 -32.19 -0.61 12.38
C VAL A 391 -31.80 -1.51 13.56
N SER A 392 -30.49 -1.78 13.72
CA SER A 392 -29.97 -2.57 14.83
C SER A 392 -30.22 -1.88 16.17
N LEU A 393 -29.82 -0.61 16.32
CA LEU A 393 -30.02 0.17 17.55
C LEU A 393 -31.50 0.33 17.91
N TYR A 394 -32.34 0.66 16.92
CA TYR A 394 -33.78 0.81 17.09
C TYR A 394 -34.42 -0.50 17.55
N SER A 395 -34.10 -1.62 16.87
CA SER A 395 -34.64 -2.93 17.21
C SER A 395 -34.17 -3.40 18.59
N LEU A 396 -32.89 -3.16 18.93
CA LEU A 396 -32.34 -3.51 20.23
C LEU A 396 -32.97 -2.71 21.37
N GLY A 397 -33.23 -1.41 21.17
CA GLY A 397 -33.98 -0.60 22.12
C GLY A 397 -35.37 -1.15 22.39
N LEU A 398 -36.11 -1.53 21.34
CA LEU A 398 -37.44 -2.14 21.49
C LEU A 398 -37.40 -3.51 22.19
N LEU A 399 -36.44 -4.35 21.82
CA LEU A 399 -36.28 -5.68 22.43
C LEU A 399 -36.02 -5.56 23.93
N PHE A 400 -35.25 -4.55 24.35
CA PHE A 400 -34.98 -4.30 25.76
C PHE A 400 -36.26 -4.00 26.56
N PHE A 401 -37.22 -3.27 25.96
CA PHE A 401 -38.53 -3.02 26.57
C PHE A 401 -39.44 -4.25 26.60
N ILE A 402 -39.33 -5.16 25.62
CA ILE A 402 -40.13 -6.40 25.60
C ILE A 402 -39.58 -7.40 26.63
N ASN A 403 -38.28 -7.69 26.58
CA ASN A 403 -37.61 -8.58 27.53
C ASN A 403 -36.10 -8.30 27.59
N TRP A 404 -35.65 -7.72 28.71
CA TRP A 404 -34.25 -7.34 28.91
C TRP A 404 -33.30 -8.54 29.05
N GLU A 405 -33.75 -9.66 29.64
CA GLU A 405 -32.93 -10.87 29.85
C GLU A 405 -32.55 -11.52 28.52
N LEU A 406 -33.51 -11.64 27.60
CA LEU A 406 -33.26 -12.15 26.25
C LEU A 406 -32.45 -11.16 25.40
N THR A 407 -32.63 -9.86 25.62
CA THR A 407 -31.86 -8.84 24.93
C THR A 407 -30.37 -8.92 25.28
N LEU A 408 -30.01 -9.29 26.52
CA LEU A 408 -28.62 -9.54 26.91
C LEU A 408 -27.97 -10.67 26.10
N LEU A 409 -28.73 -11.71 25.74
CA LEU A 409 -28.21 -12.77 24.86
C LEU A 409 -27.90 -12.25 23.45
N ILE A 410 -28.74 -11.36 22.91
CA ILE A 410 -28.48 -10.70 21.61
C ILE A 410 -27.24 -9.81 21.70
N VAL A 411 -27.07 -9.07 22.79
CA VAL A 411 -25.86 -8.25 23.05
C VAL A 411 -24.61 -9.15 23.14
N ALA A 412 -24.69 -10.32 23.78
CA ALA A 412 -23.58 -11.26 23.82
C ALA A 412 -23.18 -11.75 22.41
N VAL A 413 -24.17 -12.00 21.54
CA VAL A 413 -23.94 -12.36 20.13
C VAL A 413 -23.30 -11.19 19.36
N MET A 414 -23.71 -9.94 19.61
CA MET A 414 -23.05 -8.75 19.04
C MET A 414 -21.58 -8.63 19.44
N ILE A 415 -21.24 -8.94 20.69
CA ILE A 415 -19.85 -8.95 21.15
C ILE A 415 -19.06 -10.02 20.40
N LEU A 416 -19.63 -11.23 20.24
CA LEU A 416 -18.99 -12.31 19.47
C LEU A 416 -18.73 -11.92 18.01
N TYR A 417 -19.69 -11.26 17.36
CA TYR A 417 -19.51 -10.70 16.02
C TYR A 417 -18.38 -9.68 15.94
N THR A 418 -18.31 -8.78 16.91
CA THR A 418 -17.26 -7.74 16.97
C THR A 418 -15.88 -8.36 17.14
N LEU A 419 -15.76 -9.39 17.98
CA LEU A 419 -14.53 -10.16 18.16
C LEU A 419 -14.11 -10.87 16.87
N TRP A 420 -15.05 -11.53 16.19
CA TRP A 420 -14.81 -12.18 14.90
C TRP A 420 -14.36 -11.16 13.83
N PHE A 421 -15.05 -10.02 13.73
CA PHE A 421 -14.70 -8.93 12.82
C PHE A 421 -13.26 -8.47 13.04
N LYS A 422 -12.86 -8.24 14.29
CA LYS A 422 -11.49 -7.80 14.64
C LYS A 422 -10.44 -8.86 14.28
N LEU A 423 -10.78 -10.14 14.42
CA LEU A 423 -9.89 -11.26 14.11
C LEU A 423 -9.68 -11.44 12.61
N ILE A 424 -10.75 -11.33 11.80
CA ILE A 424 -10.72 -11.65 10.37
C ILE A 424 -10.24 -10.47 9.50
N THR A 425 -10.54 -9.23 9.90
CA THR A 425 -10.16 -7.99 9.19
C THR A 425 -8.69 -7.90 8.76
N PRO A 426 -7.66 -8.17 9.59
CA PRO A 426 -6.26 -8.05 9.15
C PRO A 426 -5.92 -9.02 8.01
N TYR A 427 -6.54 -10.20 7.97
CA TYR A 427 -6.35 -11.17 6.90
C TYR A 427 -7.00 -10.70 5.59
N LEU A 428 -8.22 -10.16 5.64
CA LEU A 428 -8.86 -9.58 4.45
C LEU A 428 -8.01 -8.43 3.91
N LYS A 429 -7.67 -7.46 4.76
CA LYS A 429 -6.87 -6.29 4.39
C LYS A 429 -5.56 -6.67 3.71
N SER A 430 -4.83 -7.64 4.27
CA SER A 430 -3.54 -8.05 3.69
C SER A 430 -3.67 -8.76 2.35
N ASN A 431 -4.71 -9.58 2.14
CA ASN A 431 -4.89 -10.29 0.88
C ASN A 431 -5.46 -9.38 -0.20
N GLU A 432 -6.37 -8.47 0.16
CA GLU A 432 -6.90 -7.44 -0.72
C GLU A 432 -5.80 -6.55 -1.30
N LYS A 433 -4.90 -6.04 -0.45
CA LYS A 433 -3.72 -5.29 -0.92
C LYS A 433 -2.89 -6.06 -1.95
N LYS A 434 -2.66 -7.36 -1.71
CA LYS A 434 -1.93 -8.22 -2.65
C LYS A 434 -2.70 -8.43 -3.96
N ARG A 435 -4.02 -8.61 -3.87
CA ARG A 435 -4.92 -8.79 -5.01
C ARG A 435 -4.86 -7.56 -5.92
N PHE A 436 -4.95 -6.36 -5.34
CA PHE A 436 -4.78 -5.09 -6.06
C PHE A 436 -3.42 -5.01 -6.76
N ALA A 437 -2.31 -5.29 -6.06
CA ALA A 437 -0.98 -5.25 -6.67
C ALA A 437 -0.83 -6.24 -7.84
N MET A 438 -1.36 -7.46 -7.72
CA MET A 438 -1.35 -8.43 -8.82
C MET A 438 -2.24 -8.02 -9.99
N LYS A 439 -3.39 -7.39 -9.71
CA LYS A 439 -4.32 -6.86 -10.72
C LYS A 439 -3.67 -5.74 -11.53
N ALA A 440 -3.09 -4.75 -10.85
CA ALA A 440 -2.37 -3.65 -11.49
C ALA A 440 -1.23 -4.16 -12.39
N ASN A 441 -0.45 -5.13 -11.90
CA ASN A 441 0.63 -5.76 -12.67
C ASN A 441 0.12 -6.48 -13.93
N PHE A 442 -0.96 -7.25 -13.80
CA PHE A 442 -1.61 -7.92 -14.93
C PHE A 442 -2.09 -6.91 -15.99
N ILE A 443 -2.82 -5.86 -15.56
CA ILE A 443 -3.34 -4.83 -16.47
C ILE A 443 -2.20 -4.09 -17.17
N SER A 444 -1.13 -3.73 -16.44
CA SER A 444 0.06 -3.11 -17.02
C SER A 444 0.69 -3.96 -18.12
N LYS A 445 0.93 -5.25 -17.86
CA LYS A 445 1.51 -6.17 -18.86
C LYS A 445 0.58 -6.39 -20.06
N MET A 446 -0.74 -6.39 -19.82
CA MET A 446 -1.72 -6.57 -20.88
C MET A 446 -1.74 -5.36 -21.82
N ILE A 447 -1.70 -4.14 -21.27
CA ILE A 447 -1.59 -2.90 -22.06
C ILE A 447 -0.29 -2.88 -22.85
N GLU A 448 0.84 -3.20 -22.23
CA GLU A 448 2.14 -3.29 -22.92
C GLU A 448 2.10 -4.26 -24.11
N LYS A 449 1.45 -5.43 -23.93
CA LYS A 449 1.26 -6.40 -25.02
C LYS A 449 0.37 -5.85 -26.14
N ILE A 450 -0.69 -5.10 -25.81
CA ILE A 450 -1.60 -4.50 -26.80
C ILE A 450 -0.86 -3.44 -27.62
N ASP A 451 -0.17 -2.52 -26.94
CA ASP A 451 0.60 -1.44 -27.57
C ASP A 451 1.74 -2.02 -28.43
N GLY A 452 2.40 -3.07 -27.95
CA GLY A 452 3.49 -3.77 -28.64
C GLY A 452 3.03 -4.84 -29.64
N ASN A 453 1.74 -5.01 -29.90
CA ASN A 453 1.23 -6.17 -30.62
C ASN A 453 1.80 -6.30 -32.04
N GLN A 454 1.97 -5.17 -32.75
CA GLN A 454 2.59 -5.16 -34.08
C GLN A 454 4.02 -5.69 -34.03
N VAL A 455 4.84 -5.21 -33.09
CA VAL A 455 6.22 -5.66 -32.90
C VAL A 455 6.26 -7.15 -32.55
N ILE A 456 5.41 -7.58 -31.62
CA ILE A 456 5.32 -9.00 -31.21
C ILE A 456 5.02 -9.89 -32.42
N LYS A 457 4.12 -9.46 -33.30
CA LYS A 457 3.77 -10.16 -34.55
C LYS A 457 4.92 -10.20 -35.54
N CYS A 458 5.60 -9.07 -35.77
CA CYS A 458 6.75 -8.98 -36.67
C CYS A 458 7.89 -9.93 -36.25
N PHE A 459 8.16 -10.03 -34.94
CA PHE A 459 9.21 -10.89 -34.39
C PHE A 459 8.75 -12.31 -34.04
N ARG A 460 7.48 -12.67 -34.30
CA ARG A 460 6.88 -14.00 -33.96
C ARG A 460 7.07 -14.40 -32.48
N LEU A 461 6.94 -13.43 -31.56
CA LEU A 461 7.14 -13.60 -30.11
C LEU A 461 5.84 -13.89 -29.33
N GLU A 462 4.76 -14.28 -30.01
CA GLU A 462 3.44 -14.43 -29.38
C GLU A 462 3.44 -15.46 -28.25
N SER A 463 4.17 -16.57 -28.41
CA SER A 463 4.26 -17.64 -27.40
C SER A 463 4.93 -17.14 -26.12
N THR A 464 6.01 -16.37 -26.23
CA THR A 464 6.76 -15.79 -25.10
C THR A 464 5.90 -14.81 -24.32
N PHE A 465 5.26 -13.86 -25.00
CA PHE A 465 4.37 -12.90 -24.34
C PHE A 465 3.11 -13.56 -23.79
N SER A 466 2.56 -14.56 -24.49
CA SER A 466 1.44 -15.37 -23.99
C SER A 466 1.81 -16.08 -22.68
N HIS A 467 2.99 -16.68 -22.59
CA HIS A 467 3.46 -17.32 -21.36
C HIS A 467 3.62 -16.32 -20.20
N ARG A 468 4.19 -15.13 -20.46
CA ARG A 468 4.31 -14.06 -19.45
C ARG A 468 2.95 -13.59 -18.92
N ILE A 469 1.98 -13.39 -19.82
CA ILE A 469 0.61 -13.00 -19.44
C ILE A 469 -0.07 -14.13 -18.66
N LYS A 470 0.02 -15.39 -19.12
CA LYS A 470 -0.53 -16.55 -18.40
C LYS A 470 0.01 -16.68 -16.98
N LYS A 471 1.32 -16.43 -16.78
CA LYS A 471 1.91 -16.38 -15.44
C LYS A 471 1.30 -15.29 -14.57
N SER A 472 1.15 -14.07 -15.11
CA SER A 472 0.54 -12.95 -14.38
C SER A 472 -0.94 -13.20 -14.04
N ILE A 473 -1.68 -13.84 -14.96
CA ILE A 473 -3.07 -14.26 -14.73
C ILE A 473 -3.11 -15.27 -13.58
N LYS A 474 -2.23 -16.29 -13.60
CA LYS A 474 -2.18 -17.30 -12.53
C LYS A 474 -1.90 -16.66 -11.16
N GLU A 475 -0.91 -15.77 -11.07
CA GLU A 475 -0.57 -15.06 -9.83
C GLU A 475 -1.76 -14.23 -9.29
N LEU A 476 -2.51 -13.57 -10.17
CA LEU A 476 -3.74 -12.85 -9.80
C LEU A 476 -4.84 -13.80 -9.31
N LEU A 477 -5.13 -14.86 -10.07
CA LEU A 477 -6.18 -15.80 -9.75
C LEU A 477 -5.90 -16.57 -8.45
N ASP A 478 -4.66 -16.96 -8.19
CA ASP A 478 -4.26 -17.63 -6.94
C ASP A 478 -4.57 -16.76 -5.72
N ILE A 479 -4.28 -15.45 -5.77
CA ILE A 479 -4.60 -14.51 -4.70
C ILE A 479 -6.11 -14.25 -4.61
N GLN A 480 -6.79 -14.13 -5.75
CA GLN A 480 -8.25 -13.91 -5.79
C GLN A 480 -9.01 -15.07 -5.16
N VAL A 481 -8.64 -16.31 -5.50
CA VAL A 481 -9.21 -17.53 -4.90
C VAL A 481 -8.95 -17.58 -3.41
N LYS A 482 -7.70 -17.32 -2.97
CA LYS A 482 -7.37 -17.25 -1.54
C LYS A 482 -8.23 -16.23 -0.79
N THR A 483 -8.44 -15.07 -1.39
CA THR A 483 -9.26 -14.01 -0.80
C THR A 483 -10.73 -14.42 -0.70
N LYS A 484 -11.25 -15.10 -1.72
CA LYS A 484 -12.61 -15.66 -1.71
C LYS A 484 -12.81 -16.81 -0.73
N TYR A 485 -11.80 -17.63 -0.45
CA TYR A 485 -11.89 -18.63 0.62
C TYR A 485 -11.96 -17.98 2.01
N ILE A 486 -11.24 -16.88 2.23
CA ILE A 486 -11.33 -16.13 3.49
C ILE A 486 -12.73 -15.50 3.65
N ASP A 487 -13.27 -14.96 2.56
CA ASP A 487 -14.63 -14.43 2.51
C ASP A 487 -15.69 -15.52 2.78
N LEU A 488 -15.54 -16.70 2.17
CA LEU A 488 -16.38 -17.86 2.44
C LEU A 488 -16.36 -18.27 3.91
N LEU A 489 -15.17 -18.31 4.53
CA LEU A 489 -15.05 -18.57 5.97
C LEU A 489 -15.75 -17.50 6.80
N ASN A 490 -15.62 -16.22 6.41
CA ASN A 490 -16.29 -15.11 7.09
C ASN A 490 -17.82 -15.29 7.05
N VAL A 491 -18.38 -15.50 5.86
CA VAL A 491 -19.84 -15.72 5.67
C VAL A 491 -20.31 -16.97 6.42
N GLY A 492 -19.55 -18.06 6.35
CA GLY A 492 -19.88 -19.33 7.03
C GLY A 492 -19.93 -19.19 8.54
N VAL A 493 -18.91 -18.59 9.17
CA VAL A 493 -18.87 -18.38 10.62
C VAL A 493 -19.99 -17.46 11.08
N VAL A 494 -20.23 -16.37 10.35
CA VAL A 494 -21.32 -15.43 10.67
C VAL A 494 -22.68 -16.14 10.62
N SER A 495 -22.92 -16.95 9.59
CA SER A 495 -24.16 -17.71 9.43
C SER A 495 -24.36 -18.75 10.55
N ILE A 496 -23.31 -19.46 10.96
CA ILE A 496 -23.36 -20.41 12.08
C ILE A 496 -23.70 -19.69 13.38
N ILE A 497 -23.05 -18.57 13.66
CA ILE A 497 -23.34 -17.74 14.85
C ILE A 497 -24.81 -17.28 14.82
N SER A 498 -25.28 -16.74 13.69
CA SER A 498 -26.68 -16.30 13.53
C SER A 498 -27.66 -17.43 13.80
N THR A 499 -27.41 -18.61 13.22
CA THR A 499 -28.31 -19.76 13.28
C THR A 499 -28.41 -20.33 14.69
N ILE A 500 -27.27 -20.46 15.38
CA ILE A 500 -27.23 -20.92 16.78
C ILE A 500 -27.94 -19.90 17.68
N ALA A 501 -27.62 -18.61 17.53
CA ALA A 501 -28.22 -17.54 18.31
C ALA A 501 -29.75 -17.50 18.13
N TYR A 502 -30.21 -17.55 16.88
CA TYR A 502 -31.63 -17.58 16.55
C TYR A 502 -32.33 -18.80 17.17
N THR A 503 -31.74 -19.98 17.03
CA THR A 503 -32.30 -21.23 17.62
C THR A 503 -32.42 -21.12 19.14
N LEU A 504 -31.38 -20.60 19.82
CA LEU A 504 -31.41 -20.39 21.27
C LEU A 504 -32.50 -19.41 21.70
N ILE A 505 -32.65 -18.30 20.97
CA ILE A 505 -33.69 -17.29 21.24
C ILE A 505 -35.08 -17.91 21.11
N VAL A 506 -35.35 -18.61 20.01
CA VAL A 506 -36.66 -19.24 19.77
C VAL A 506 -36.96 -20.28 20.85
N VAL A 507 -36.01 -21.15 21.19
CA VAL A 507 -36.21 -22.18 22.22
C VAL A 507 -36.48 -21.55 23.59
N PHE A 508 -35.71 -20.52 23.97
CA PHE A 508 -35.89 -19.85 25.26
C PHE A 508 -37.21 -19.08 25.33
N LEU A 509 -37.60 -18.38 24.26
CA LEU A 509 -38.89 -17.70 24.15
C LEU A 509 -40.06 -18.67 24.23
N ALA A 510 -40.00 -19.76 23.46
CA ALA A 510 -41.03 -20.79 23.48
C ALA A 510 -41.15 -21.41 24.88
N ARG A 511 -40.03 -21.72 25.52
CA ARG A 511 -39.99 -22.17 26.92
C ARG A 511 -40.67 -21.15 27.83
N ASN A 512 -40.26 -19.88 27.80
CA ASN A 512 -40.81 -18.86 28.70
C ASN A 512 -42.31 -18.65 28.46
N SER A 513 -42.77 -18.66 27.21
CA SER A 513 -44.19 -18.56 26.86
C SER A 513 -45.01 -19.73 27.40
N ILE A 514 -44.47 -20.96 27.37
CA ILE A 514 -45.13 -22.16 27.93
C ILE A 514 -45.21 -22.10 29.45
N TYR A 515 -44.14 -21.68 30.15
CA TYR A 515 -44.05 -21.75 31.60
C TYR A 515 -44.62 -20.53 32.34
N SER A 516 -44.38 -19.30 31.85
CA SER A 516 -44.73 -18.06 32.57
C SER A 516 -45.96 -17.34 32.01
N GLN A 517 -46.40 -17.66 30.79
CA GLN A 517 -47.51 -16.98 30.07
C GLN A 517 -47.43 -15.44 30.08
N SER A 518 -46.24 -14.87 30.32
CA SER A 518 -46.04 -13.43 30.51
C SER A 518 -46.02 -12.63 29.20
N LEU A 519 -45.84 -13.30 28.06
CA LEU A 519 -45.77 -12.71 26.72
C LEU A 519 -46.92 -13.24 25.86
N SER A 520 -47.58 -12.35 25.11
CA SER A 520 -48.55 -12.75 24.09
C SER A 520 -47.87 -13.48 22.94
N PHE A 521 -48.64 -14.27 22.19
CA PHE A 521 -48.11 -14.95 21.01
C PHE A 521 -47.62 -13.95 19.95
N GLY A 522 -48.32 -12.82 19.75
CA GLY A 522 -47.86 -11.76 18.87
C GLY A 522 -46.58 -11.08 19.34
N GLN A 523 -46.40 -10.86 20.65
CA GLN A 523 -45.15 -10.34 21.23
C GLN A 523 -43.99 -11.30 21.01
N LEU A 524 -44.21 -12.61 21.12
CA LEU A 524 -43.20 -13.63 20.84
C LEU A 524 -42.78 -13.59 19.36
N ILE A 525 -43.73 -13.56 18.43
CA ILE A 525 -43.43 -13.43 17.00
C ILE A 525 -42.70 -12.12 16.70
N THR A 526 -43.13 -11.03 17.32
CA THR A 526 -42.47 -9.71 17.20
C THR A 526 -41.03 -9.76 17.68
N PHE A 527 -40.77 -10.39 18.83
CA PHE A 527 -39.41 -10.56 19.35
C PHE A 527 -38.53 -11.33 18.37
N ILE A 528 -39.04 -12.42 17.79
CA ILE A 528 -38.33 -13.24 16.80
C ILE A 528 -38.00 -12.40 15.56
N MET A 529 -38.97 -11.68 14.99
CA MET A 529 -38.76 -10.85 13.79
C MET A 529 -37.79 -9.68 14.03
N LEU A 530 -37.85 -9.04 15.21
CA LEU A 530 -36.92 -7.98 15.59
C LEU A 530 -35.51 -8.52 15.79
N SER A 531 -35.37 -9.70 16.41
CA SER A 531 -34.08 -10.37 16.60
C SER A 531 -33.44 -10.73 15.26
N GLU A 532 -34.24 -11.26 14.32
CA GLU A 532 -33.79 -11.54 12.95
C GLU A 532 -33.28 -10.29 12.25
N ARG A 533 -33.96 -9.14 12.43
CA ARG A 533 -33.50 -7.86 11.87
C ARG A 533 -32.18 -7.39 12.47
N VAL A 534 -31.98 -7.56 13.78
CA VAL A 534 -30.69 -7.24 14.43
C VAL A 534 -29.58 -8.12 13.84
N PHE A 535 -29.79 -9.44 13.73
CA PHE A 535 -28.80 -10.34 13.15
C PHE A 535 -28.55 -10.09 11.66
N SER A 536 -29.58 -9.74 10.91
CA SER A 536 -29.47 -9.38 9.49
C SER A 536 -28.64 -8.11 9.31
N ALA A 537 -28.90 -7.06 10.10
CA ALA A 537 -28.12 -5.83 10.08
C ALA A 537 -26.63 -6.07 10.44
N LEU A 538 -26.38 -6.88 11.49
CA LEU A 538 -25.02 -7.24 11.90
C LEU A 538 -24.29 -8.05 10.83
N SER A 539 -24.96 -9.07 10.28
CA SER A 539 -24.46 -9.89 9.18
C SER A 539 -24.19 -9.05 7.92
N GLY A 540 -25.04 -8.07 7.63
CA GLY A 540 -24.86 -7.07 6.57
C GLY A 540 -23.53 -6.35 6.71
N ILE A 541 -23.28 -5.72 7.86
CA ILE A 541 -22.02 -5.02 8.15
C ILE A 541 -20.80 -5.94 8.02
N LEU A 542 -20.89 -7.18 8.53
CA LEU A 542 -19.82 -8.17 8.46
C LEU A 542 -19.55 -8.65 7.03
N SER A 543 -20.59 -8.87 6.23
CA SER A 543 -20.48 -9.26 4.82
C SER A 543 -19.86 -8.15 3.97
N GLN A 544 -20.06 -6.89 4.37
CA GLN A 544 -19.44 -5.73 3.74
C GLN A 544 -17.97 -5.54 4.13
N ASN A 545 -17.41 -6.34 5.05
CA ASN A 545 -16.02 -6.18 5.48
C ASN A 545 -15.02 -6.30 4.32
N LEU A 546 -15.21 -7.26 3.41
CA LEU A 546 -14.34 -7.37 2.23
C LEU A 546 -14.41 -6.14 1.35
N SER A 547 -15.63 -5.67 1.06
CA SER A 547 -15.86 -4.44 0.32
C SER A 547 -15.25 -3.21 1.03
N LEU A 548 -15.30 -3.14 2.36
CA LEU A 548 -14.64 -2.08 3.13
C LEU A 548 -13.13 -2.10 2.93
N GLN A 549 -12.49 -3.27 3.02
CA GLN A 549 -11.04 -3.38 2.79
C GLN A 549 -10.66 -3.06 1.35
N GLU A 550 -11.47 -3.49 0.38
CA GLU A 550 -11.27 -3.19 -1.04
C GLU A 550 -11.33 -1.67 -1.29
N ASN A 551 -12.36 -1.01 -0.78
CA ASN A 551 -12.55 0.42 -0.99
C ASN A 551 -11.60 1.29 -0.16
N GLU A 552 -11.09 0.82 0.98
CA GLU A 552 -10.03 1.55 1.71
C GLU A 552 -8.78 1.74 0.83
N VAL A 553 -8.42 0.73 0.02
CA VAL A 553 -7.27 0.81 -0.90
C VAL A 553 -7.54 1.83 -2.00
N ILE A 554 -8.72 1.79 -2.59
CA ILE A 554 -9.18 2.75 -3.63
C ILE A 554 -9.15 4.18 -3.08
N LEU A 555 -9.66 4.39 -1.87
CA LEU A 555 -9.68 5.71 -1.22
C LEU A 555 -8.29 6.25 -0.97
N ARG A 556 -7.37 5.43 -0.45
CA ARG A 556 -5.97 5.84 -0.24
C ARG A 556 -5.32 6.30 -1.54
N ARG A 557 -5.56 5.59 -2.64
CA ARG A 557 -5.05 5.97 -3.97
C ARG A 557 -5.69 7.24 -4.49
N TYR A 558 -6.99 7.43 -4.27
CA TYR A 558 -7.69 8.66 -4.65
C TYR A 558 -7.12 9.88 -3.91
N PHE A 559 -6.94 9.81 -2.59
CA PHE A 559 -6.35 10.92 -1.84
C PHE A 559 -4.88 11.18 -2.22
N ASP A 560 -4.07 10.12 -2.35
CA ASP A 560 -2.69 10.22 -2.87
C ASP A 560 -2.63 10.87 -4.27
N PHE A 561 -3.63 10.63 -5.11
CA PHE A 561 -3.75 11.33 -6.39
C PHE A 561 -4.15 12.79 -6.18
N ASN A 562 -5.15 13.05 -5.35
CA ASN A 562 -5.73 14.38 -5.16
C ASN A 562 -4.78 15.36 -4.46
N GLU A 563 -3.90 14.89 -3.58
CA GLU A 563 -2.96 15.71 -2.80
C GLU A 563 -1.66 16.04 -3.53
N ALA A 564 -1.45 15.45 -4.69
CA ALA A 564 -0.22 15.58 -5.47
C ALA A 564 0.17 17.03 -5.81
N PRO A 565 1.50 17.31 -5.91
CA PRO A 565 2.02 18.65 -6.18
C PRO A 565 1.47 19.16 -7.51
N LYS A 566 0.77 20.29 -7.45
CA LYS A 566 0.31 21.02 -8.62
C LYS A 566 1.52 21.56 -9.37
N ALA A 567 1.44 21.65 -10.69
CA ALA A 567 2.42 22.43 -11.45
C ALA A 567 2.46 23.85 -10.84
N SER A 568 3.66 24.34 -10.55
CA SER A 568 3.90 25.70 -10.07
C SER A 568 3.48 26.67 -11.17
N MET A 569 2.21 27.04 -11.21
CA MET A 569 1.76 28.19 -11.99
C MET A 569 2.28 29.42 -11.25
N HIS A 570 3.39 30.00 -11.73
CA HIS A 570 3.73 31.35 -11.34
C HIS A 570 2.62 32.27 -11.84
N GLU A 571 1.82 32.83 -10.92
CA GLU A 571 0.72 33.74 -11.24
C GLU A 571 1.21 35.05 -11.90
N GLN A 572 2.52 35.29 -11.91
CA GLN A 572 3.20 36.42 -12.56
C GLN A 572 3.60 36.08 -14.01
N GLY A 573 2.67 35.59 -14.82
CA GLY A 573 2.89 35.47 -16.26
C GLY A 573 2.83 36.86 -16.91
N ILE A 574 3.87 37.26 -17.65
CA ILE A 574 3.83 38.46 -18.50
C ILE A 574 2.78 38.20 -19.58
N LYS A 575 1.74 39.02 -19.63
CA LYS A 575 0.71 38.97 -20.68
C LYS A 575 1.08 39.97 -21.77
N ASP A 576 0.94 39.54 -23.03
CA ASP A 576 1.20 40.31 -24.25
C ASP A 576 2.63 40.87 -24.36
N PHE A 577 3.54 40.06 -24.91
CA PHE A 577 4.92 40.46 -25.22
C PHE A 577 5.28 40.08 -26.66
N THR A 578 6.15 40.89 -27.27
CA THR A 578 6.75 40.60 -28.57
C THR A 578 8.15 40.03 -28.35
N ILE A 579 8.41 38.83 -28.86
CA ILE A 579 9.72 38.19 -28.74
C ILE A 579 10.62 38.74 -29.84
N GLU A 580 11.51 39.67 -29.51
CA GLU A 580 12.51 40.17 -30.47
C GLU A 580 13.72 39.25 -30.57
N THR A 581 14.22 38.77 -29.43
CA THR A 581 15.37 37.87 -29.33
C THR A 581 15.18 36.92 -28.15
N LEU A 582 15.42 35.63 -28.36
CA LEU A 582 15.46 34.62 -27.31
C LEU A 582 16.90 34.14 -27.13
N SER A 583 17.56 34.56 -26.06
CA SER A 583 18.90 34.09 -25.69
C SER A 583 18.82 33.14 -24.50
N VAL A 584 19.41 31.96 -24.65
CA VAL A 584 19.56 30.96 -23.59
C VAL A 584 21.05 30.82 -23.31
N ASN A 585 21.45 31.01 -22.05
CA ASN A 585 22.84 30.96 -21.62
C ASN A 585 23.04 29.83 -20.59
N LYS A 586 24.07 29.01 -20.79
CA LYS A 586 24.52 27.91 -19.91
C LYS A 586 23.39 26.97 -19.49
N LEU A 587 22.54 26.60 -20.45
CA LEU A 587 21.43 25.71 -20.18
C LEU A 587 21.94 24.30 -19.88
N ASN A 588 21.66 23.87 -18.65
CA ASN A 588 21.84 22.51 -18.21
C ASN A 588 20.46 21.87 -18.01
N PHE A 589 20.15 20.81 -18.75
CA PHE A 589 18.86 20.12 -18.66
C PHE A 589 19.03 18.61 -18.62
N GLY A 590 18.32 17.95 -17.72
CA GLY A 590 18.25 16.49 -17.66
C GLY A 590 16.94 16.05 -17.03
N TYR A 591 16.39 14.93 -17.51
CA TYR A 591 15.20 14.31 -16.90
C TYR A 591 15.50 13.78 -15.48
N ASN A 592 16.75 13.43 -15.20
CA ASN A 592 17.24 13.06 -13.87
C ASN A 592 18.22 14.14 -13.38
N PRO A 593 18.06 14.68 -12.15
CA PRO A 593 18.99 15.66 -11.59
C PRO A 593 20.44 15.17 -11.46
N SER A 594 20.67 13.85 -11.57
CA SER A 594 22.01 13.25 -11.54
C SER A 594 22.66 13.17 -12.92
N ASN A 595 21.93 13.34 -14.02
CA ASN A 595 22.47 13.22 -15.38
C ASN A 595 21.86 14.27 -16.32
N PHE A 596 22.64 15.32 -16.58
CA PHE A 596 22.29 16.36 -17.55
C PHE A 596 22.52 15.83 -18.97
N ILE A 597 21.47 15.91 -19.80
CA ILE A 597 21.49 15.53 -21.22
C ILE A 597 21.99 16.71 -22.05
N LEU A 598 21.46 17.90 -21.78
CA LEU A 598 21.98 19.15 -22.31
C LEU A 598 22.92 19.73 -21.27
N LYS A 599 24.15 20.03 -21.69
CA LYS A 599 25.18 20.59 -20.82
C LYS A 599 25.69 21.89 -21.42
N ASP A 600 25.66 22.96 -20.63
CA ASP A 600 26.17 24.28 -20.96
C ASP A 600 25.81 24.75 -22.39
N ILE A 601 24.53 24.61 -22.75
CA ILE A 601 24.06 25.01 -24.07
C ILE A 601 23.80 26.53 -24.08
N ASP A 602 24.46 27.21 -25.02
CA ASP A 602 24.25 28.61 -25.35
C ASP A 602 23.63 28.71 -26.76
N PHE A 603 22.48 29.39 -26.90
CA PHE A 603 21.93 29.71 -28.21
C PHE A 603 21.08 30.98 -28.19
N SER A 604 21.04 31.67 -29.33
CA SER A 604 20.23 32.87 -29.55
C SER A 604 19.36 32.71 -30.79
N ILE A 605 18.05 32.93 -30.66
CA ILE A 605 17.10 32.96 -31.76
C ILE A 605 16.65 34.42 -31.94
N GLY A 606 16.82 34.98 -33.14
CA GLY A 606 16.29 36.30 -33.52
C GLY A 606 14.82 36.22 -33.95
N ARG A 607 14.18 37.38 -34.11
CA ARG A 607 12.74 37.62 -34.38
C ARG A 607 11.97 36.41 -34.97
N LEU A 608 10.99 35.92 -34.19
CA LEU A 608 9.98 34.92 -34.57
C LEU A 608 8.79 35.56 -35.29
#